data_AF-A0A7L3XK18-F1
#
_entry.id   AF-A0A7L3XK18-F1
#
_cell.length_a   1.000
_cell.length_b   1.000
_cell.length_c   1.000
_cell.angle_alpha   90.00
_cell.angle_beta   90.00
_cell.angle_gamma   90.00
#
_symmetry.space_group_name_H-M   'P 1'
#
loop_
_entity.id
_entity.type
_entity.pdbx_description
1 polymer ?
#
loop_
_entity_poly.entity_id
_entity_poly.type
_entity_poly.pdbx_seq_one_letter_code
_entity_poly.pdbx_strand_id
1 'polypeptide(L)' 'MPLAARLARSLLRSAARPGPAQRGLISGPPEQPLGPGESVVGFLAMFAACLGPAAWVLAHLEEYKKRE' A
#
# COMPACT_ATOMS: atom_id res chain seq x y z
N MET A 1 0.12 8.24 29.34
CA MET A 1 -0.62 7.04 28.85
C MET A 1 0.33 6.05 28.17
N PRO A 2 1.02 5.16 28.91
CA PRO A 2 2.00 4.24 28.34
C PRO A 2 1.41 2.91 27.84
N LEU A 3 0.17 2.57 28.24
CA LEU A 3 -0.45 1.27 27.92
C LEU A 3 -0.89 1.17 26.45
N ALA A 4 -1.52 2.22 25.91
CA ALA A 4 -1.90 2.28 24.50
C ALA A 4 -0.67 2.19 23.58
N ALA A 5 0.42 2.88 23.93
CA ALA A 5 1.69 2.82 23.21
C ALA A 5 2.34 1.42 23.26
N ARG A 6 2.21 0.71 24.39
CA ARG A 6 2.72 -0.67 24.53
C ARG A 6 1.89 -1.67 23.72
N LEU A 7 0.57 -1.51 23.67
CA LEU A 7 -0.33 -2.34 22.86
C LEU A 7 -0.11 -2.09 21.37
N ALA A 8 -0.05 -0.83 20.94
CA ALA A 8 0.29 -0.49 19.56
C ALA A 8 1.63 -1.11 19.15
N ARG A 9 2.65 -1.02 20.03
CA ARG A 9 3.96 -1.60 19.78
C ARG A 9 3.98 -3.13 19.78
N SER A 10 3.11 -3.81 20.53
CA SER A 10 3.01 -5.28 20.49
C SER A 10 2.30 -5.76 19.23
N LEU A 11 1.24 -5.05 18.82
CA LEU A 11 0.50 -5.35 17.59
C LEU A 11 1.36 -5.13 16.34
N LEU A 12 2.09 -4.01 16.28
CA LEU A 12 3.03 -3.76 15.18
C LEU A 12 4.18 -4.77 15.15
N ARG A 13 4.65 -5.25 16.31
CA ARG A 13 5.75 -6.24 16.37
C ARG A 13 5.33 -7.63 15.87
N SER A 14 4.06 -7.98 16.01
CA SER A 14 3.48 -9.19 15.43
C SER A 14 3.40 -9.09 13.90
N ALA A 15 2.95 -7.94 13.38
CA ALA A 15 2.89 -7.70 11.93
C ALA A 15 4.28 -7.58 11.28
N ALA A 16 5.27 -7.06 12.03
CA ALA A 16 6.64 -6.86 11.53
C ALA A 16 7.52 -8.12 11.61
N ARG A 17 7.08 -9.18 12.30
CA ARG A 17 7.79 -10.47 12.30
C ARG A 17 7.11 -11.39 11.30
N PRO A 18 7.78 -11.78 10.21
CA PRO A 18 7.34 -12.91 9.43
C PRO A 18 7.25 -14.10 10.39
N GLY A 19 6.07 -14.71 10.51
CA GLY A 19 5.93 -15.99 11.19
C GLY A 19 6.84 -17.04 10.53
N PRO A 20 7.17 -18.14 11.21
CA PRO A 20 7.90 -19.24 10.57
C PRO A 20 7.16 -19.62 9.29
N ALA A 21 7.85 -19.58 8.15
CA ALA A 21 7.27 -19.91 6.86
C ALA A 21 6.56 -21.26 6.93
N GLN A 22 5.37 -21.36 6.33
CA GLN A 22 4.67 -22.64 6.24
C GLN A 22 5.62 -23.68 5.60
N ARG A 23 5.77 -24.83 6.28
CA ARG A 23 6.67 -25.90 5.88
C ARG A 23 6.31 -26.33 4.44
N GLY A 24 7.21 -26.08 3.49
CA GLY A 24 7.03 -26.43 2.07
C GLY A 24 6.91 -25.25 1.09
N LEU A 25 6.74 -24.01 1.57
CA LEU A 25 6.77 -22.79 0.75
C LEU A 25 8.05 -22.01 1.04
N ILE A 26 9.16 -22.46 0.46
CA ILE A 26 10.46 -21.77 0.55
C ILE A 26 10.78 -21.20 -0.83
N SER A 27 10.87 -19.88 -0.93
CA SER A 27 11.41 -19.21 -2.12
C SER A 27 12.92 -18.98 -1.95
N GLY A 28 13.65 -19.03 -3.06
CA GLY A 28 15.04 -18.57 -3.10
C GLY A 28 15.15 -17.05 -2.87
N PRO A 29 16.38 -16.52 -2.76
CA PRO A 29 16.60 -15.08 -2.72
C PRO A 29 16.07 -14.42 -4.01
N PRO A 30 15.58 -13.16 -3.94
CA PRO A 30 15.13 -12.45 -5.12
C PRO A 30 16.31 -12.15 -6.05
N GLU A 31 16.13 -12.37 -7.35
CA GLU A 31 17.12 -11.98 -8.38
C GLU A 31 17.32 -10.46 -8.42
N GLN A 32 16.24 -9.71 -8.17
CA GLN A 32 16.23 -8.25 -8.09
C GLN A 32 15.52 -7.84 -6.80
N PRO A 33 16.27 -7.56 -5.72
CA PRO A 33 15.68 -7.15 -4.46
C PRO A 33 15.07 -5.76 -4.59
N LEU A 34 13.76 -5.65 -4.42
CA LEU A 34 13.07 -4.37 -4.41
C LEU A 34 13.32 -3.65 -3.08
N GLY A 35 13.89 -2.46 -3.17
CA GLY A 35 14.08 -1.58 -2.03
C GLY A 35 12.79 -0.87 -1.60
N PRO A 36 12.80 -0.23 -0.41
CA PRO A 36 11.68 0.60 0.03
C PRO A 36 11.34 1.74 -0.94
N GLY A 37 12.36 2.37 -1.54
CA GLY A 37 12.18 3.46 -2.51
C GLY A 37 11.44 3.01 -3.77
N GLU A 38 11.87 1.89 -4.38
CA GLU A 38 11.23 1.32 -5.57
C GLU A 38 9.79 0.88 -5.28
N SER A 39 9.58 0.30 -4.10
CA SER A 39 8.24 -0.12 -3.65
C SER A 39 7.30 1.07 -3.50
N VAL A 40 7.75 2.18 -2.90
CA VAL A 40 6.96 3.41 -2.78
C VAL A 40 6.60 3.98 -4.15
N VAL A 41 7.54 4.03 -5.08
CA VAL A 41 7.29 4.48 -6.45
C VAL A 41 6.26 3.58 -7.15
N GLY A 42 6.40 2.26 -7.02
CA GLY A 42 5.46 1.29 -7.59
C GLY A 42 4.04 1.45 -7.06
N PHE A 43 3.88 1.58 -5.74
CA PHE A 43 2.57 1.83 -5.12
C PHE A 43 1.98 3.17 -5.57
N LEU A 44 2.77 4.24 -5.57
CA LEU A 44 2.31 5.56 -6.01
C LEU A 44 1.83 5.53 -7.46
N ALA A 45 2.60 4.88 -8.34
CA ALA A 45 2.23 4.72 -9.75
C ALA A 45 0.92 3.94 -9.92
N MET A 46 0.75 2.83 -9.19
CA MET A 46 -0.48 2.04 -9.21
C MET A 46 -1.70 2.88 -8.75
N PHE A 47 -1.58 3.58 -7.61
CA PHE A 47 -2.66 4.42 -7.12
C PHE A 47 -2.98 5.58 -8.06
N ALA A 48 -1.97 6.25 -8.60
CA ALA A 48 -2.17 7.33 -9.56
C ALA A 48 -2.85 6.85 -10.86
N ALA A 49 -2.46 5.68 -11.37
CA ALA A 49 -3.05 5.10 -12.58
C ALA A 49 -4.54 4.75 -12.39
N CYS A 50 -4.93 4.22 -11.22
CA CYS A 50 -6.33 3.89 -10.94
C CYS A 50 -7.17 5.11 -10.52
N LEU A 51 -6.63 5.94 -9.63
CA LEU A 51 -7.37 7.04 -9.01
C LEU A 51 -7.30 8.34 -9.82
N GLY A 52 -6.27 8.53 -10.64
CA GLY A 52 -6.11 9.74 -11.46
C GLY A 52 -7.28 9.94 -12.42
N PRO A 53 -7.64 8.95 -13.26
CA PRO A 53 -8.79 9.06 -14.15
C PRO A 53 -10.11 9.24 -13.39
N ALA A 54 -10.28 8.52 -12.27
CA ALA A 54 -11.46 8.66 -11.43
C ALA A 54 -11.56 10.08 -10.85
N ALA A 55 -10.48 10.61 -10.29
CA ALA A 55 -10.42 11.96 -9.73
C ALA A 55 -10.74 13.01 -10.79
N TRP A 56 -10.23 12.85 -12.02
CA TRP A 56 -10.55 13.74 -13.13
C TRP A 56 -12.05 13.72 -13.46
N VAL A 57 -12.65 12.54 -13.64
CA VAL A 57 -14.08 12.42 -13.91
C VAL A 57 -14.92 13.05 -12.79
N LEU A 58 -14.58 12.77 -11.54
CA LEU A 58 -15.31 13.31 -10.38
C LEU A 58 -15.16 14.84 -10.27
N ALA A 59 -14.01 15.40 -10.62
CA ALA A 59 -13.79 16.85 -10.61
C ALA A 59 -14.64 17.60 -11.64
N HIS A 60 -15.00 16.94 -12.76
CA HIS A 60 -15.72 17.57 -13.87
C HIS A 60 -17.23 17.27 -13.86
N LEU A 61 -17.77 16.67 -12.80
CA LEU A 61 -19.20 16.31 -12.74
C LEU A 61 -20.13 17.53 -12.90
N GLU A 62 -19.76 18.68 -12.34
CA GLU A 62 -20.57 19.91 -12.50
C GLU A 62 -20.54 20.47 -13.92
N GLU A 63 -19.46 20.25 -14.66
CA GLU A 63 -19.36 20.63 -16.07
C GLU A 63 -20.17 19.67 -16.93
N TYR A 64 -20.09 18.37 -16.68
CA TYR A 64 -20.89 17.36 -17.40
C TYR A 64 -22.40 17.52 -17.19
N LYS A 65 -22.84 18.14 -16.09
CA LYS A 65 -24.25 18.46 -15.84
C LYS A 65 -24.77 19.61 -16.68
N LYS A 66 -23.90 20.50 -17.16
CA LYS A 66 -24.31 21.62 -18.02
C LYS A 66 -24.60 21.08 -19.41
N ARG A 67 -25.89 20.91 -19.70
CA ARG A 67 -26.38 20.82 -21.08
C ARG A 67 -26.55 22.24 -21.58
N GLU A 68 -25.51 22.75 -22.22
CA GLU A 68 -25.74 23.70 -23.30
C GLU A 68 -26.62 23.06 -24.40
#